data_AF-A0A432DZ61-F1
#
_entry.id   AF-A0A432DZ61-F1
#
_cell.length_a   1.000
_cell.length_b   1.000
_cell.length_c   1.000
_cell.angle_alpha   90.00
_cell.angle_beta   90.00
_cell.angle_gamma   90.00
#
_symmetry.space_group_name_H-M   'P 1'
#
loop_
_entity.id
_entity.type
_entity.pdbx_description
1 polymer ?
#
loop_
_entity_poly.entity_id
_entity_poly.type
_entity_poly.pdbx_seq_one_letter_code
_entity_poly.pdbx_strand_id
1 'polypeptide(L)'
;MVYADQKNSAMNIAWLTQKGLGLPDRDYYFKNDKETKAIQDAYKNYLTSLFKLTGSDASTAAKNTETVYNIEKNLASSHKTNVELRDVAANYNKVTLSKIEKDQPNLNWNQFFTTLGAKVESLDMEQPAYYDKLNAMLKTVPLADWKLYLKAHSLTSYADLLSSDFEKLLLNTKSPVRAKETKTEMGTYGNSC
;
A
#
# COMPACT_ATOMS: atom_id res chain seq x y z
N MET A 1 -10.66 -8.19 4.30
CA MET A 1 -10.58 -9.53 4.92
C MET A 1 -11.88 -9.78 5.69
N VAL A 2 -12.17 -11.00 6.17
CA VAL A 2 -13.36 -11.27 7.00
C VAL A 2 -12.89 -11.96 8.28
N TYR A 3 -13.19 -11.35 9.42
CA TYR A 3 -12.79 -11.83 10.76
C TYR A 3 -13.92 -11.58 11.76
N ALA A 4 -13.78 -12.10 12.99
CA ALA A 4 -14.72 -11.83 14.08
C ALA A 4 -14.83 -10.31 14.32
N ASP A 5 -16.02 -9.81 14.64
CA ASP A 5 -16.20 -8.41 15.06
C ASP A 5 -15.55 -8.22 16.44
N GLN A 6 -14.59 -7.30 16.54
CA GLN A 6 -13.84 -7.06 17.79
C GLN A 6 -14.76 -6.71 18.97
N LYS A 7 -15.94 -6.12 18.71
CA LYS A 7 -16.93 -5.78 19.74
C LYS A 7 -18.10 -6.76 19.82
N ASN A 8 -18.14 -7.77 18.94
CA ASN A 8 -19.10 -8.87 19.01
C ASN A 8 -18.51 -10.14 18.39
N SER A 9 -17.78 -10.91 19.19
CA SER A 9 -17.07 -12.11 18.73
C SER A 9 -17.98 -13.25 18.24
N ALA A 10 -19.29 -13.16 18.45
CA ALA A 10 -20.25 -14.14 17.92
C ALA A 10 -20.57 -13.93 16.43
N MET A 11 -20.10 -12.83 15.83
CA MET A 11 -20.33 -12.51 14.42
C MET A 11 -19.03 -12.21 13.69
N ASN A 12 -19.03 -12.46 12.39
CA ASN A 12 -17.97 -12.00 11.49
C ASN A 12 -18.37 -10.68 10.84
N ILE A 13 -17.37 -9.85 10.54
CA ILE A 13 -17.51 -8.58 9.83
C ILE A 13 -16.42 -8.45 8.77
N ALA A 14 -16.69 -7.68 7.71
CA ALA A 14 -15.66 -7.33 6.74
C ALA A 14 -14.72 -6.28 7.34
N TRP A 15 -13.41 -6.53 7.25
CA TRP A 15 -12.36 -5.63 7.72
C TRP A 15 -11.66 -4.99 6.53
N LEU A 16 -11.60 -3.66 6.56
CA LEU A 16 -10.96 -2.80 5.57
C LEU A 16 -9.78 -2.08 6.22
N THR A 17 -8.58 -2.29 5.68
CA THR A 17 -7.33 -1.75 6.21
C THR A 17 -6.55 -0.99 5.14
N GLN A 18 -5.71 -0.05 5.57
CA GLN A 18 -4.78 0.65 4.69
C GLN A 18 -3.81 -0.34 4.03
N LYS A 19 -3.63 -0.21 2.71
CA LYS A 19 -2.79 -1.08 1.87
C LYS A 19 -2.26 -0.28 0.69
N GLY A 20 -1.42 -0.91 -0.14
CA GLY A 20 -1.01 -0.32 -1.41
C GLY A 20 0.27 0.49 -1.37
N LEU A 21 1.17 0.19 -0.42
CA LEU A 21 2.53 0.70 -0.41
C LEU A 21 3.49 -0.43 -0.77
N GLY A 22 4.50 -0.15 -1.57
CA GLY A 22 5.60 -1.06 -1.88
C GLY A 22 6.71 -1.06 -0.82
N LEU A 23 6.87 0.03 -0.07
CA LEU A 23 7.75 0.10 1.10
C LEU A 23 6.99 -0.34 2.38
N PRO A 24 7.68 -0.88 3.40
CA PRO A 24 6.99 -1.50 4.54
C PRO A 24 6.22 -0.54 5.45
N ASP A 25 6.61 0.73 5.48
CA ASP A 25 5.97 1.76 6.31
C ASP A 25 5.89 3.09 5.56
N ARG A 26 4.88 3.90 5.91
CA ARG A 26 4.62 5.21 5.30
C ARG A 26 5.78 6.19 5.47
N ASP A 27 6.52 6.12 6.57
CA ASP A 27 7.56 7.09 6.91
C ASP A 27 8.74 7.02 5.95
N TYR A 28 8.97 5.85 5.32
CA TYR A 28 10.01 5.71 4.30
C TYR A 28 9.77 6.62 3.08
N TYR A 29 8.55 7.11 2.84
CA TYR A 29 8.28 8.05 1.74
C TYR A 29 8.55 9.52 2.09
N PHE A 30 8.76 9.83 3.37
CA PHE A 30 8.85 11.21 3.88
C PHE A 30 10.17 11.54 4.58
N LYS A 31 10.84 10.54 5.17
CA LYS A 31 12.16 10.73 5.78
C LYS A 31 13.23 11.00 4.72
N ASN A 32 14.20 11.85 5.09
CA ASN A 32 15.24 12.37 4.20
C ASN A 32 16.67 12.02 4.65
N ASP A 33 16.82 11.19 5.68
CA ASP A 33 18.11 10.68 6.13
C ASP A 33 18.76 9.78 5.06
N LYS A 34 20.05 9.54 5.22
CA LYS A 34 20.88 8.84 4.24
C LYS A 34 20.41 7.39 4.06
N GLU A 35 20.07 6.71 5.14
CA GLU A 35 19.58 5.32 5.08
C GLU A 35 18.25 5.24 4.33
N THR A 36 17.29 6.10 4.66
CA THR A 36 15.98 6.13 4.02
C THR A 36 16.08 6.47 2.54
N LYS A 37 16.89 7.47 2.15
CA LYS A 37 17.12 7.78 0.73
C LYS A 37 17.68 6.58 -0.03
N ALA A 38 18.63 5.86 0.58
CA ALA A 38 19.19 4.65 -0.03
C ALA A 38 18.18 3.48 -0.13
N ILE A 39 17.10 3.49 0.65
CA ILE A 39 15.98 2.55 0.55
C ILE A 39 15.01 3.00 -0.55
N GLN A 40 14.63 4.29 -0.58
CA GLN A 40 13.80 4.88 -1.64
C GLN A 40 14.42 4.65 -3.02
N ASP A 41 15.72 4.90 -3.17
CA ASP A 41 16.46 4.70 -4.43
C ASP A 41 16.49 3.23 -4.84
N ALA A 42 16.72 2.32 -3.88
CA ALA A 42 16.71 0.88 -4.15
C ALA A 42 15.33 0.42 -4.64
N TYR A 43 14.26 0.90 -4.03
CA TYR A 43 12.89 0.59 -4.41
C TYR A 43 12.53 1.16 -5.80
N LYS A 44 12.91 2.41 -6.10
CA LYS A 44 12.73 2.99 -7.44
C LYS A 44 13.52 2.23 -8.51
N ASN A 45 14.74 1.79 -8.20
CA ASN A 45 15.55 0.98 -9.10
C ASN A 45 14.91 -0.39 -9.37
N TYR A 46 14.30 -1.00 -8.34
CA TYR A 46 13.53 -2.23 -8.47
C TYR A 46 12.32 -2.07 -9.40
N LEU A 47 11.48 -1.04 -9.17
CA LEU A 47 10.34 -0.73 -10.05
C LEU A 47 10.78 -0.50 -11.50
N THR A 48 11.86 0.27 -11.70
CA THR A 48 12.39 0.56 -13.04
C THR A 48 12.84 -0.72 -13.74
N SER A 49 13.45 -1.64 -12.99
CA SER A 49 13.89 -2.93 -13.51
C SER A 49 12.71 -3.83 -13.88
N LEU A 50 11.64 -3.85 -13.07
CA LEU A 50 10.39 -4.57 -13.41
C LEU A 50 9.76 -4.06 -14.70
N PHE A 51 9.71 -2.74 -14.91
CA PHE A 51 9.17 -2.18 -16.15
C PHE A 51 10.02 -2.54 -17.38
N LYS A 52 11.35 -2.55 -17.23
CA LYS A 52 12.27 -3.01 -18.29
C LYS A 52 12.07 -4.49 -18.62
N LEU A 53 11.94 -5.35 -17.60
CA LEU A 53 11.66 -6.78 -17.80
C LEU A 53 10.32 -7.05 -18.50
N THR A 54 9.40 -6.09 -18.48
CA THR A 54 8.12 -6.17 -19.22
C THR A 54 8.12 -5.36 -20.52
N GLY A 55 9.30 -5.02 -21.05
CA GLY A 55 9.48 -4.45 -22.39
C GLY A 55 9.47 -2.92 -22.48
N SER A 56 9.47 -2.19 -21.36
CA SER A 56 9.62 -0.72 -21.41
C SER A 56 11.07 -0.33 -21.69
N ASP A 57 11.28 0.66 -22.56
CA ASP A 57 12.59 1.29 -22.72
C ASP A 57 13.02 2.03 -21.43
N ALA A 58 14.28 2.45 -21.35
CA ALA A 58 14.83 3.06 -20.14
C ALA A 58 14.11 4.36 -19.71
N SER A 59 13.70 5.20 -20.66
CA SER A 59 13.01 6.47 -20.36
C SER A 59 11.58 6.20 -19.90
N THR A 60 10.86 5.34 -20.61
CA THR A 60 9.50 4.93 -20.26
C THR A 60 9.47 4.23 -18.90
N ALA A 61 10.42 3.33 -18.62
CA ALA A 61 10.51 2.64 -17.34
C ALA A 61 10.73 3.63 -16.17
N ALA A 62 11.64 4.60 -16.33
CA ALA A 62 11.88 5.62 -15.30
C ALA A 62 10.64 6.49 -15.05
N LYS A 63 9.94 6.90 -16.11
CA LYS A 63 8.69 7.66 -15.98
C LYS A 63 7.61 6.86 -15.25
N ASN A 64 7.41 5.60 -15.63
CA ASN A 64 6.43 4.72 -14.99
C ASN A 64 6.75 4.50 -13.52
N THR A 65 8.03 4.33 -13.16
CA THR A 65 8.48 4.25 -11.76
C THR A 65 8.07 5.48 -10.96
N GLU A 66 8.32 6.69 -11.47
CA GLU A 66 7.95 7.91 -10.75
C GLU A 66 6.43 8.04 -10.60
N THR A 67 5.65 7.66 -11.62
CA THR A 67 4.18 7.62 -11.52
C THR A 67 3.73 6.71 -10.38
N VAL A 68 4.24 5.48 -10.31
CA VAL A 68 3.90 4.51 -9.26
C VAL A 68 4.30 5.05 -7.89
N TYR A 69 5.55 5.50 -7.75
CA TYR A 69 6.08 6.00 -6.48
C TYR A 69 5.29 7.23 -5.97
N ASN A 70 4.85 8.10 -6.88
CA ASN A 70 4.05 9.27 -6.51
C ASN A 70 2.62 8.90 -6.06
N ILE A 71 2.00 7.89 -6.68
CA ILE A 71 0.72 7.35 -6.19
C ILE A 71 0.88 6.79 -4.78
N GLU A 72 1.88 5.93 -4.57
CA GLU A 72 2.17 5.34 -3.25
C GLU A 72 2.44 6.42 -2.20
N LYS A 73 3.29 7.42 -2.51
CA LYS A 73 3.58 8.53 -1.60
C LYS A 73 2.33 9.34 -1.24
N ASN A 74 1.41 9.52 -2.19
CA ASN A 74 0.14 10.17 -1.92
C ASN A 74 -0.75 9.33 -0.99
N LEU A 75 -0.85 8.01 -1.20
CA LEU A 75 -1.57 7.11 -0.30
C LEU A 75 -0.92 7.12 1.09
N ALA A 76 0.41 6.99 1.18
CA ALA A 76 1.19 6.98 2.42
C ALA A 76 0.93 8.23 3.29
N SER A 77 0.64 9.39 2.68
CA SER A 77 0.32 10.61 3.42
C SER A 77 -0.91 10.48 4.33
N SER A 78 -1.85 9.59 3.97
CA SER A 78 -3.09 9.28 4.71
C SER A 78 -3.02 8.02 5.56
N HIS A 79 -1.93 7.27 5.48
CA HIS A 79 -1.72 6.10 6.33
C HIS A 79 -1.49 6.53 7.78
N LYS A 80 -1.98 5.72 8.71
CA LYS A 80 -1.49 5.69 10.09
C LYS A 80 -0.08 5.13 10.15
N THR A 81 0.70 5.59 11.11
CA THR A 81 2.02 5.05 11.48
C THR A 81 1.89 3.69 12.15
N ASN A 82 2.97 2.89 12.16
CA ASN A 82 3.02 1.62 12.90
C ASN A 82 2.68 1.74 14.40
N VAL A 83 2.94 2.90 15.03
CA VAL A 83 2.58 3.13 16.43
C VAL A 83 1.07 3.30 16.57
N GLU A 84 0.45 4.12 15.73
CA GLU A 84 -1.00 4.35 15.72
C GLU A 84 -1.78 3.08 15.34
N LEU A 85 -1.20 2.18 14.54
CA LEU A 85 -1.82 0.90 14.19
C LEU A 85 -1.92 -0.08 15.36
N ARG A 86 -1.16 0.13 16.45
CA ARG A 86 -1.22 -0.74 17.64
C ARG A 86 -2.38 -0.39 18.58
N ASP A 87 -3.01 0.78 18.43
CA ASP A 87 -4.20 1.15 19.19
C ASP A 87 -5.45 0.49 18.58
N VAL A 88 -5.84 -0.65 19.12
CA VAL A 88 -6.99 -1.43 18.63
C VAL A 88 -8.28 -0.62 18.67
N ALA A 89 -8.51 0.18 19.72
CA ALA A 89 -9.74 0.94 19.88
C ALA A 89 -9.85 2.06 18.83
N ALA A 90 -8.74 2.75 18.55
CA ALA A 90 -8.68 3.79 17.51
C ALA A 90 -8.73 3.24 16.07
N ASN A 91 -8.50 1.93 15.90
CA ASN A 91 -8.59 1.23 14.61
C ASN A 91 -9.88 0.43 14.46
N TYR A 92 -10.84 0.54 15.37
CA TYR A 92 -12.18 -0.03 15.18
C TYR A 92 -13.17 1.06 14.78
N ASN A 93 -13.59 1.08 13.52
CA ASN A 93 -14.60 2.02 13.02
C ASN A 93 -15.68 1.28 12.25
N LYS A 94 -16.67 0.79 12.99
CA LYS A 94 -17.86 0.18 12.40
C LYS A 94 -18.69 1.24 11.67
N VAL A 95 -18.88 1.04 10.37
CA VAL A 95 -19.62 1.94 9.48
C VAL A 95 -20.61 1.15 8.63
N THR A 96 -21.72 1.76 8.26
CA THR A 96 -22.70 1.14 7.36
C THR A 96 -22.26 1.29 5.91
N LEU A 97 -22.62 0.32 5.07
CA LEU A 97 -22.34 0.38 3.63
C LEU A 97 -22.95 1.65 3.00
N SER A 98 -24.18 2.00 3.39
CA SER A 98 -24.87 3.21 2.91
C SER A 98 -24.12 4.50 3.25
N LYS A 99 -23.49 4.58 4.43
CA LYS A 99 -22.70 5.75 4.83
C LYS A 99 -21.46 5.91 3.96
N ILE A 100 -20.66 4.85 3.82
CA ILE A 100 -19.42 4.93 3.04
C ILE A 100 -19.68 5.10 1.55
N GLU A 101 -20.79 4.57 1.02
CA GLU A 101 -21.21 4.82 -0.36
C GLU A 101 -21.46 6.32 -0.61
N LYS A 102 -22.09 7.00 0.36
CA LYS A 102 -22.34 8.44 0.29
C LYS A 102 -21.06 9.25 0.45
N ASP A 103 -20.23 8.89 1.41
CA ASP A 103 -19.02 9.66 1.77
C ASP A 103 -17.89 9.45 0.74
N GLN A 104 -17.83 8.26 0.12
CA GLN A 104 -16.76 7.84 -0.80
C GLN A 104 -17.31 7.34 -2.15
N PRO A 105 -18.05 8.18 -2.91
CA PRO A 105 -18.82 7.74 -4.08
C PRO A 105 -17.98 7.24 -5.27
N ASN A 106 -16.66 7.51 -5.30
CA ASN A 106 -15.80 7.08 -6.41
C ASN A 106 -15.30 5.65 -6.24
N LEU A 107 -15.40 5.09 -5.03
CA LEU A 107 -15.05 3.70 -4.77
C LEU A 107 -16.16 2.74 -5.21
N ASN A 108 -17.40 3.24 -5.31
CA ASN A 108 -18.58 2.46 -5.68
C ASN A 108 -18.66 1.17 -4.87
N TRP A 109 -18.79 1.32 -3.55
CA TRP A 109 -18.74 0.22 -2.59
C TRP A 109 -19.84 -0.80 -2.85
N ASN A 110 -21.03 -0.34 -3.24
CA ASN A 110 -22.12 -1.23 -3.64
C ASN A 110 -21.71 -2.15 -4.80
N GLN A 111 -21.13 -1.60 -5.87
CA GLN A 111 -20.64 -2.41 -6.99
C GLN A 111 -19.51 -3.34 -6.54
N PHE A 112 -18.58 -2.86 -5.72
CA PHE A 112 -17.46 -3.66 -5.20
C PHE A 112 -17.97 -4.91 -4.47
N PHE A 113 -18.86 -4.75 -3.49
CA PHE A 113 -19.40 -5.90 -2.74
C PHE A 113 -20.32 -6.77 -3.59
N THR A 114 -21.08 -6.20 -4.53
CA THR A 114 -21.90 -6.96 -5.48
C THR A 114 -21.03 -7.86 -6.36
N THR A 115 -19.93 -7.34 -6.90
CA THR A 115 -18.97 -8.11 -7.71
C THR A 115 -18.33 -9.25 -6.92
N LEU A 116 -18.13 -9.07 -5.62
CA LEU A 116 -17.65 -10.13 -4.72
C LEU A 116 -18.73 -11.14 -4.30
N GLY A 117 -20.00 -10.93 -4.68
CA GLY A 117 -21.13 -11.74 -4.22
C GLY A 117 -21.42 -11.59 -2.72
N ALA A 118 -20.96 -10.51 -2.10
CA ALA A 118 -21.07 -10.28 -0.67
C ALA A 118 -22.24 -9.35 -0.35
N LYS A 119 -23.09 -9.76 0.59
CA LYS A 119 -24.10 -8.88 1.21
C LYS A 119 -23.51 -8.30 2.49
N VAL A 120 -23.31 -6.97 2.51
CA VAL A 120 -22.67 -6.26 3.62
C VAL A 120 -23.58 -5.12 4.07
N GLU A 121 -24.05 -5.17 5.32
CA GLU A 121 -24.79 -4.05 5.93
C GLU A 121 -23.84 -3.07 6.62
N SER A 122 -22.86 -3.62 7.32
CA SER A 122 -21.82 -2.87 8.02
C SER A 122 -20.48 -3.57 7.91
N LEU A 123 -19.41 -2.78 8.00
CA LEU A 123 -18.04 -3.23 7.96
C LEU A 123 -17.20 -2.47 8.99
N ASP A 124 -16.04 -3.00 9.31
CA ASP A 124 -15.02 -2.31 10.09
C ASP A 124 -14.01 -1.66 9.13
N MET A 125 -13.96 -0.33 9.14
CA MET A 125 -13.02 0.46 8.34
C MET A 125 -11.92 1.00 9.23
N GLU A 126 -10.84 0.26 9.41
CA GLU A 126 -9.89 0.57 10.46
C GLU A 126 -9.18 1.93 10.28
N GLN A 127 -8.88 2.30 9.03
CA GLN A 127 -8.23 3.57 8.68
C GLN A 127 -9.07 4.37 7.66
N PRO A 128 -10.12 5.12 8.11
CA PRO A 128 -11.02 5.84 7.21
C PRO A 128 -10.32 6.90 6.34
N ALA A 129 -9.33 7.62 6.89
CA ALA A 129 -8.59 8.66 6.17
C ALA A 129 -7.89 8.15 4.90
N TYR A 130 -7.44 6.88 4.91
CA TYR A 130 -6.88 6.23 3.72
C TYR A 130 -7.92 6.07 2.61
N TYR A 131 -9.13 5.62 2.96
CA TYR A 131 -10.20 5.43 1.99
C TYR A 131 -10.75 6.76 1.46
N ASP A 132 -10.79 7.80 2.29
CA ASP A 132 -11.12 9.16 1.85
C ASP A 132 -10.09 9.69 0.84
N LYS A 133 -8.80 9.49 1.11
CA LYS A 133 -7.71 9.85 0.20
C LYS A 133 -7.79 9.06 -1.11
N LEU A 134 -7.99 7.75 -1.05
CA LEU A 134 -8.14 6.90 -2.23
C LEU A 134 -9.34 7.33 -3.08
N ASN A 135 -10.50 7.55 -2.44
CA ASN A 135 -11.70 8.06 -3.11
C ASN A 135 -11.45 9.39 -3.84
N ALA A 136 -10.72 10.32 -3.22
CA ALA A 136 -10.33 11.58 -3.87
C ALA A 136 -9.38 11.33 -5.05
N MET A 137 -8.37 10.47 -4.87
CA MET A 137 -7.38 10.16 -5.91
C MET A 137 -7.99 9.48 -7.13
N LEU A 138 -9.05 8.69 -6.98
CA LEU A 138 -9.76 8.08 -8.12
C LEU A 138 -10.36 9.10 -9.09
N LYS A 139 -10.62 10.34 -8.64
CA LYS A 139 -11.05 11.44 -9.54
C LYS A 139 -9.88 12.18 -10.18
N THR A 140 -8.74 12.26 -9.52
CA THR A 140 -7.65 13.16 -9.90
C THR A 140 -6.49 12.47 -10.61
N VAL A 141 -6.26 11.19 -10.31
CA VAL A 141 -5.21 10.38 -10.93
C VAL A 141 -5.76 9.71 -12.20
N PRO A 142 -5.11 9.87 -13.37
CA PRO A 142 -5.55 9.23 -14.60
C PRO A 142 -5.63 7.70 -14.49
N LEU A 143 -6.61 7.08 -15.16
CA LEU A 143 -6.74 5.63 -15.20
C LEU A 143 -5.47 4.92 -15.72
N ALA A 144 -4.75 5.54 -16.66
CA ALA A 144 -3.49 5.01 -17.17
C ALA A 144 -2.44 4.85 -16.05
N ASP A 145 -2.39 5.79 -15.12
CA ASP A 145 -1.44 5.79 -14.01
C ASP A 145 -1.84 4.74 -12.95
N TRP A 146 -3.14 4.58 -12.69
CA TRP A 146 -3.65 3.47 -11.88
C TRP A 146 -3.31 2.10 -12.46
N LYS A 147 -3.38 1.94 -13.78
CA LYS A 147 -2.96 0.70 -14.46
C LYS A 147 -1.48 0.43 -14.28
N LEU A 148 -0.63 1.46 -14.30
CA LEU A 148 0.81 1.32 -14.04
C LEU A 148 1.08 0.91 -12.60
N TYR A 149 0.43 1.56 -11.63
CA TYR A 149 0.46 1.22 -10.22
C TYR A 149 0.07 -0.25 -9.99
N LEU A 150 -1.09 -0.67 -10.49
CA LEU A 150 -1.55 -2.06 -10.35
C LEU A 150 -0.61 -3.05 -11.04
N LYS A 151 -0.10 -2.73 -12.24
CA LYS A 151 0.89 -3.58 -12.93
C LYS A 151 2.15 -3.77 -12.07
N ALA A 152 2.69 -2.71 -11.49
CA ALA A 152 3.89 -2.80 -10.65
C ALA A 152 3.66 -3.66 -9.39
N HIS A 153 2.52 -3.48 -8.71
CA HIS A 153 2.17 -4.30 -7.56
C HIS A 153 1.94 -5.76 -7.93
N SER A 154 1.24 -6.05 -9.03
CA SER A 154 1.06 -7.43 -9.51
C SER A 154 2.40 -8.09 -9.86
N LEU A 155 3.28 -7.41 -10.57
CA LEU A 155 4.62 -7.93 -10.86
C LEU A 155 5.40 -8.19 -9.57
N THR A 156 5.31 -7.31 -8.58
CA THR A 156 6.00 -7.48 -7.30
C THR A 156 5.44 -8.64 -6.49
N SER A 157 4.12 -8.84 -6.48
CA SER A 157 3.44 -9.90 -5.74
C SER A 157 3.71 -11.30 -6.30
N TYR A 158 4.05 -11.40 -7.58
CA TYR A 158 4.26 -12.67 -8.27
C TYR A 158 5.68 -12.84 -8.82
N ALA A 159 6.61 -11.94 -8.49
CA ALA A 159 7.97 -11.96 -9.05
C ALA A 159 8.73 -13.27 -8.78
N ASP A 160 8.43 -13.95 -7.68
CA ASP A 160 8.96 -15.27 -7.29
C ASP A 160 8.35 -16.44 -8.08
N LEU A 161 7.23 -16.22 -8.78
CA LEU A 161 6.58 -17.21 -9.64
C LEU A 161 6.84 -16.98 -11.14
N LEU A 162 7.56 -15.92 -11.49
CA LEU A 162 7.90 -15.57 -12.87
C LEU A 162 9.27 -16.15 -13.26
N SER A 163 9.86 -15.69 -14.38
CA SER A 163 11.17 -16.16 -14.82
C SER A 163 12.27 -15.84 -13.81
N SER A 164 13.41 -16.53 -13.92
CA SER A 164 14.55 -16.36 -13.01
C SER A 164 15.05 -14.91 -12.89
N ASP A 165 14.81 -14.07 -13.90
CA ASP A 165 15.24 -12.67 -13.86
C ASP A 165 14.38 -11.85 -12.89
N PHE A 166 13.08 -12.14 -12.79
CA PHE A 166 12.20 -11.52 -11.80
C PHE A 166 12.54 -12.00 -10.39
N GLU A 167 12.76 -13.30 -10.21
CA GLU A 167 13.13 -13.88 -8.92
C GLU A 167 14.45 -13.29 -8.41
N LYS A 168 15.51 -13.28 -9.24
CA LYS A 168 16.80 -12.67 -8.90
C LYS A 168 16.65 -11.20 -8.54
N LEU A 169 15.86 -10.45 -9.32
CA LEU A 169 15.61 -9.04 -9.04
C LEU A 169 14.92 -8.83 -7.69
N LEU A 170 13.92 -9.66 -7.36
CA LEU A 170 13.24 -9.65 -6.06
C LEU A 170 14.20 -9.93 -4.90
N LEU A 171 15.01 -11.00 -5.00
CA LEU A 171 15.96 -11.40 -3.98
C LEU A 171 17.05 -10.33 -3.75
N ASN A 172 17.59 -9.81 -4.84
CA ASN A 172 18.61 -8.76 -4.81
C ASN A 172 18.10 -7.43 -4.27
N THR A 173 16.77 -7.21 -4.25
CA THR A 173 16.16 -6.00 -3.69
C THR A 173 15.75 -6.21 -2.23
N LYS A 174 15.04 -7.31 -1.92
CA LYS A 174 14.54 -7.58 -0.56
C LYS A 174 15.66 -7.74 0.46
N SER A 175 16.77 -8.39 0.11
CA SER A 175 17.88 -8.62 1.03
C SER A 175 18.54 -7.31 1.51
N PRO A 176 19.00 -6.41 0.61
CA PRO A 176 19.58 -5.13 1.05
C PRO A 176 18.56 -4.14 1.61
N VAL A 177 17.30 -4.15 1.17
CA VAL A 177 16.25 -3.30 1.78
C VAL A 177 16.01 -3.75 3.23
N ARG A 178 15.77 -5.04 3.47
CA ARG A 178 15.60 -5.59 4.82
C ARG A 178 16.82 -5.35 5.72
N ALA A 179 18.03 -5.50 5.18
CA ALA A 179 19.27 -5.26 5.93
C ALA A 179 19.48 -3.77 6.27
N LYS A 180 19.02 -2.85 5.42
CA LYS A 180 19.04 -1.41 5.70
C LYS A 180 17.96 -1.03 6.72
N GLU A 181 16.77 -1.62 6.62
CA GLU A 181 15.67 -1.42 7.58
C GLU A 181 16.09 -1.79 9.00
N THR A 182 16.72 -2.96 9.19
CA THR A 182 17.20 -3.38 10.52
C THR A 182 18.22 -2.42 11.12
N LYS A 183 19.09 -1.82 10.28
CA LYS A 183 20.05 -0.81 10.73
C LYS A 183 19.39 0.50 11.11
N THR A 184 18.40 0.95 10.34
CA THR A 184 17.61 2.16 10.66
C THR A 184 16.85 1.99 11.98
N GLU A 185 16.21 0.85 12.19
CA GLU A 185 15.50 0.55 13.44
C GLU A 185 16.47 0.52 14.64
N MET A 186 17.61 -0.18 14.53
CA MET A 186 18.63 -0.20 15.60
C MET A 186 19.22 1.18 15.90
N GLY A 187 19.37 2.06 14.91
CA GLY A 187 19.82 3.45 15.11
C GLY A 187 18.81 4.31 15.86
N THR A 188 17.50 4.01 15.74
CA THR A 188 16.45 4.73 16.48
C THR A 188 16.30 4.29 17.94
N TYR A 189 16.70 3.05 18.28
CA TYR A 189 16.68 2.54 19.67
C TYR A 189 17.98 2.80 20.44
N GLY A 190 19.04 3.30 19.79
CA GLY A 190 20.34 3.55 20.40
C GLY A 190 20.47 4.87 21.19
N ASN A 191 19.43 5.71 21.25
CA ASN A 191 19.44 7.01 21.93
C ASN A 191 18.57 7.06 23.20
N SER A 192 18.28 5.91 23.79
CA SER A 192 17.61 5.81 25.09
C SER A 192 18.36 4.83 26.00
N CYS A 193 19.59 5.23 26.38
CA CYS A 193 20.28 4.84 27.60
C CYS A 193 21.12 6.03 28.07
#